data_AF-A0A661MQS4-F1
#
_entry.id   AF-A0A661MQS4-F1
#
_cell.length_a   1.000
_cell.length_b   1.000
_cell.length_c   1.000
_cell.angle_alpha   90.00
_cell.angle_beta   90.00
_cell.angle_gamma   90.00
#
_symmetry.space_group_name_H-M   'P 1'
#
loop_
_entity.id
_entity.type
_entity.pdbx_description
1 polymer ?
#
loop_
_entity_poly.entity_id
_entity_poly.type
_entity_poly.pdbx_seq_one_letter_code
_entity_poly.pdbx_strand_id
1 'polypeptide(L)'
;MSASCDKEFQITHSNADILKRIIVANALCIQLGGEHVKIRAIRTKVVFCIVLFAAILFSGLALAGGYYHIVQEGDTLWDICEKYYGNPWLWPKLWEMNPFITNPNLLKPGDKIKLTEEAPFIRPAAKEENAGPEKVEASPREVKQVNWWSKGIDVSQLTNVKAIGYLSYDKPVPLGSIIAADQERLILHEGDTVIIELQDFSPRVGDLVWAYRVSRKLKHPHRDELVGYAVSIIGNLKVTKALENSRYQAIINESFRDVRVGDLLTMYRPVSPCVIPTPAPEGLDMEVLATKDLVEIVGQFTVVYIEHGSQQGLRRGNLFEVVRPREGLPDLVIGYVLLLDTRPNTSVGIVVESLRPFYRGSKLRPLNWGEAPHYLSQMQPCS
;
A
#
# COMPACT_ATOMS: atom_id res chain seq x y z
N MET A 1 -26.61 -3.94 68.11
CA MET A 1 -27.55 -3.83 66.98
C MET A 1 -26.78 -3.34 65.76
N SER A 2 -26.84 -4.09 64.66
CA SER A 2 -26.42 -3.80 63.27
C SER A 2 -25.01 -3.19 63.07
N ALA A 3 -24.00 -3.97 62.65
CA ALA A 3 -23.71 -4.41 61.27
C ALA A 3 -23.20 -3.28 60.36
N SER A 4 -21.92 -3.35 59.92
CA SER A 4 -21.52 -3.14 58.52
C SER A 4 -20.01 -3.36 58.27
N CYS A 5 -19.77 -4.13 57.21
CA CYS A 5 -18.64 -4.17 56.26
C CYS A 5 -17.21 -4.52 56.69
N ASP A 6 -16.84 -5.74 56.27
CA ASP A 6 -15.51 -6.31 56.11
C ASP A 6 -14.62 -5.56 55.10
N LYS A 7 -13.31 -5.67 55.36
CA LYS A 7 -12.19 -5.17 54.59
C LYS A 7 -11.51 -6.27 53.78
N GLU A 8 -10.82 -5.79 52.73
CA GLU A 8 -9.50 -6.23 52.24
C GLU A 8 -9.38 -7.50 51.38
N PHE A 9 -9.41 -7.24 50.07
CA PHE A 9 -8.33 -7.49 49.09
C PHE A 9 -7.03 -8.14 49.62
N GLN A 10 -6.72 -9.38 49.20
CA GLN A 10 -5.63 -9.70 48.25
C GLN A 10 -5.35 -11.21 48.14
N ILE A 11 -4.60 -11.56 47.08
CA ILE A 11 -3.76 -12.76 46.87
C ILE A 11 -4.34 -13.85 45.94
N THR A 12 -4.09 -13.62 44.64
CA THR A 12 -3.42 -14.49 43.65
C THR A 12 -3.64 -16.02 43.58
N HIS A 13 -3.99 -16.41 42.35
CA HIS A 13 -3.52 -17.56 41.54
C HIS A 13 -4.10 -18.98 41.70
N SER A 14 -4.46 -19.48 40.51
CA SER A 14 -4.40 -20.87 40.04
C SER A 14 -5.58 -21.77 40.38
N ASN A 15 -6.52 -21.92 39.44
CA ASN A 15 -7.49 -23.01 39.45
C ASN A 15 -7.61 -23.65 38.06
N ALA A 16 -6.78 -24.69 37.87
CA ALA A 16 -7.07 -25.82 37.02
C ALA A 16 -8.33 -26.53 37.57
N ASP A 17 -9.52 -26.04 37.23
CA ASP A 17 -10.76 -26.60 37.78
C ASP A 17 -12.00 -26.50 36.87
N ILE A 18 -11.79 -26.50 35.55
CA ILE A 18 -12.90 -26.55 34.57
C ILE A 18 -13.04 -27.94 33.92
N LEU A 19 -12.10 -28.88 34.15
CA LEU A 19 -12.08 -30.19 33.48
C LEU A 19 -12.50 -31.40 34.34
N LYS A 20 -12.97 -31.20 35.59
CA LYS A 20 -13.35 -32.28 36.52
C LYS A 20 -14.86 -32.54 36.68
N ARG A 21 -15.72 -32.07 35.77
CA ARG A 21 -17.19 -32.23 35.88
C ARG A 21 -17.87 -33.20 34.92
N ILE A 22 -17.16 -34.10 34.21
CA ILE A 22 -17.81 -34.99 33.21
C ILE A 22 -17.58 -36.50 33.45
N ILE A 23 -16.90 -36.92 34.52
CA ILE A 23 -16.63 -38.36 34.73
C ILE A 23 -17.03 -38.78 36.15
N VAL A 24 -18.33 -39.06 36.38
CA VAL A 24 -18.84 -40.15 37.23
C VAL A 24 -20.32 -40.36 36.90
N ALA A 25 -20.65 -41.43 36.16
CA ALA A 25 -21.96 -42.08 36.22
C ALA A 25 -21.75 -43.55 35.84
N ASN A 26 -21.26 -44.31 36.81
CA ASN A 26 -20.99 -45.73 36.70
C ASN A 26 -22.27 -46.52 37.03
N ALA A 27 -22.56 -47.47 36.14
CA ALA A 27 -23.11 -48.80 36.40
C ALA A 27 -24.43 -48.96 37.18
N LEU A 28 -25.44 -49.52 36.52
CA LEU A 28 -26.30 -50.54 37.15
C LEU A 28 -26.75 -51.62 36.14
N CYS A 29 -26.44 -52.86 36.50
CA CYS A 29 -26.97 -54.17 36.10
C CYS A 29 -28.16 -54.26 35.14
N ILE A 30 -28.09 -55.23 34.20
CA ILE A 30 -29.06 -56.35 34.08
C ILE A 30 -28.38 -57.50 33.32
N GLN A 31 -28.50 -58.70 33.88
CA GLN A 31 -27.97 -59.96 33.38
C GLN A 31 -29.14 -60.87 32.95
N LEU A 32 -28.91 -61.63 31.86
CA LEU A 32 -29.49 -62.92 31.47
C LEU A 32 -30.93 -63.00 30.90
N GLY A 33 -31.03 -63.61 29.71
CA GLY A 33 -32.27 -64.17 29.13
C GLY A 33 -32.21 -64.20 27.61
N GLY A 34 -31.97 -65.37 27.01
CA GLY A 34 -31.64 -65.52 25.59
C GLY A 34 -32.81 -65.36 24.62
N GLU A 35 -32.48 -65.09 23.35
CA GLU A 35 -32.95 -65.87 22.19
C GLU A 35 -32.22 -65.43 20.91
N HIS A 36 -31.88 -66.42 20.09
CA HIS A 36 -31.01 -66.30 18.93
C HIS A 36 -31.69 -65.60 17.75
N VAL A 37 -31.24 -64.41 17.36
CA VAL A 37 -31.58 -63.83 16.06
C VAL A 37 -30.33 -63.34 15.30
N LYS A 38 -29.85 -64.23 14.42
CA LYS A 38 -29.13 -64.02 13.15
C LYS A 38 -28.04 -62.92 13.12
N ILE A 39 -26.93 -63.17 13.81
CA ILE A 39 -25.64 -62.45 13.74
C ILE A 39 -24.97 -62.48 12.34
N ARG A 40 -25.53 -63.19 11.35
CA ARG A 40 -24.97 -63.24 9.98
C ARG A 40 -25.29 -62.02 9.12
N ALA A 41 -26.39 -61.30 9.35
CA ALA A 41 -26.82 -60.21 8.47
C ALA A 41 -26.20 -58.84 8.81
N ILE A 42 -25.79 -58.63 10.07
CA ILE A 42 -25.15 -57.38 10.53
C ILE A 42 -23.66 -57.39 10.19
N ARG A 43 -23.00 -58.56 10.24
CA ARG A 43 -21.60 -58.71 9.81
C ARG A 43 -21.41 -58.36 8.33
N THR A 44 -22.32 -58.77 7.45
CA THR A 44 -22.18 -58.48 6.01
C THR A 44 -22.38 -56.99 5.70
N LYS A 45 -23.31 -56.31 6.38
CA LYS A 45 -23.54 -54.86 6.16
C LYS A 45 -22.43 -53.99 6.77
N VAL A 46 -21.88 -54.37 7.93
CA VAL A 46 -20.75 -53.63 8.54
C VAL A 46 -19.45 -53.89 7.78
N VAL A 47 -19.18 -55.11 7.33
CA VAL A 47 -18.01 -55.41 6.48
C VAL A 47 -18.14 -54.74 5.11
N PHE A 48 -19.35 -54.69 4.52
CA PHE A 48 -19.55 -53.96 3.26
C PHE A 48 -19.37 -52.45 3.43
N CYS A 49 -19.82 -51.85 4.56
CA CYS A 49 -19.52 -50.45 4.87
C CYS A 49 -18.04 -50.20 5.16
N ILE A 50 -17.32 -51.09 5.84
CA ILE A 50 -15.87 -50.96 6.07
C ILE A 50 -15.09 -51.15 4.77
N VAL A 51 -15.51 -52.06 3.88
CA VAL A 51 -14.88 -52.26 2.56
C VAL A 51 -15.19 -51.10 1.62
N LEU A 52 -16.41 -50.52 1.65
CA LEU A 52 -16.70 -49.29 0.91
C LEU A 52 -15.91 -48.08 1.46
N PHE A 53 -15.79 -47.95 2.78
CA PHE A 53 -15.03 -46.86 3.40
C PHE A 53 -13.52 -47.03 3.17
N ALA A 54 -13.01 -48.27 3.17
CA ALA A 54 -11.63 -48.59 2.81
C ALA A 54 -11.35 -48.40 1.32
N ALA A 55 -12.30 -48.72 0.42
CA ALA A 55 -12.15 -48.49 -1.02
C ALA A 55 -12.15 -46.99 -1.38
N ILE A 56 -12.87 -46.16 -0.62
CA ILE A 56 -12.83 -44.69 -0.77
C ILE A 56 -11.53 -44.11 -0.16
N LEU A 57 -10.95 -44.76 0.86
CA LEU A 57 -9.62 -44.40 1.40
C LEU A 57 -8.45 -44.91 0.56
N PHE A 58 -8.64 -45.92 -0.31
CA PHE A 58 -7.58 -46.51 -1.15
C PHE A 58 -7.63 -46.12 -2.63
N SER A 59 -8.65 -45.41 -3.09
CA SER A 59 -8.72 -44.84 -4.46
C SER A 59 -8.08 -43.44 -4.55
N GLY A 60 -7.06 -43.19 -3.71
CA GLY A 60 -6.31 -41.95 -3.64
C GLY A 60 -4.80 -42.12 -3.72
N LEU A 61 -4.29 -43.25 -4.22
CA LEU A 61 -2.88 -43.37 -4.63
C LEU A 61 -2.79 -43.26 -6.15
N ALA A 62 -3.09 -42.06 -6.66
CA ALA A 62 -2.62 -41.66 -7.97
C ALA A 62 -1.09 -41.71 -7.94
N LEU A 63 -0.48 -42.26 -8.99
CA LEU A 63 0.97 -42.31 -9.18
C LEU A 63 1.60 -40.95 -8.85
N ALA A 64 2.34 -40.85 -7.75
CA ALA A 64 3.29 -39.77 -7.52
C ALA A 64 4.52 -39.99 -8.43
N GLY A 65 4.30 -39.97 -9.74
CA GLY A 65 5.35 -39.86 -10.74
C GLY A 65 5.83 -38.42 -10.74
N GLY A 66 6.78 -38.08 -9.89
CA GLY A 66 7.42 -36.77 -9.92
C GLY A 66 8.02 -36.52 -11.31
N TYR A 67 7.70 -35.40 -11.93
CA TYR A 67 8.32 -34.98 -13.17
C TYR A 67 9.73 -34.47 -12.85
N TYR A 68 10.74 -34.88 -13.64
CA TYR A 68 12.10 -34.37 -13.50
C TYR A 68 12.56 -33.70 -14.78
N HIS A 69 13.27 -32.59 -14.65
CA HIS A 69 13.99 -31.95 -15.74
C HIS A 69 15.49 -32.26 -15.61
N ILE A 70 16.12 -32.65 -16.73
CA ILE A 70 17.58 -32.86 -16.79
C ILE A 70 18.17 -31.58 -17.37
N VAL A 71 18.96 -30.89 -16.55
CA VAL A 71 19.61 -29.62 -16.91
C VAL A 71 20.51 -29.81 -18.14
N GLN A 72 20.36 -28.94 -19.13
CA GLN A 72 21.24 -28.81 -20.28
C GLN A 72 22.20 -27.63 -20.10
N GLU A 73 23.23 -27.56 -20.93
CA GLU A 73 24.20 -26.45 -20.89
C GLU A 73 23.51 -25.12 -21.22
N GLY A 74 23.55 -24.19 -20.26
CA GLY A 74 22.91 -22.87 -20.35
C GLY A 74 21.53 -22.76 -19.68
N ASP A 75 20.95 -23.86 -19.18
CA ASP A 75 19.67 -23.80 -18.45
C ASP A 75 19.85 -23.15 -17.07
N THR A 76 18.95 -22.21 -16.75
CA THR A 76 18.81 -21.66 -15.40
C THR A 76 17.49 -22.12 -14.75
N LEU A 77 17.39 -22.03 -13.41
CA LEU A 77 16.11 -22.29 -12.72
C LEU A 77 14.99 -21.38 -13.24
N TRP A 78 15.35 -20.18 -13.72
CA TRP A 78 14.46 -19.23 -14.36
C TRP A 78 13.89 -19.79 -15.66
N ASP A 79 14.73 -20.27 -16.57
CA ASP A 79 14.33 -20.84 -17.86
C ASP A 79 13.50 -22.11 -17.68
N ILE A 80 13.85 -22.94 -16.70
CA ILE A 80 13.10 -24.15 -16.35
C ILE A 80 11.72 -23.75 -15.82
N CYS A 81 11.62 -22.70 -14.98
CA CYS A 81 10.34 -22.22 -14.49
C CYS A 81 9.47 -21.61 -15.59
N GLU A 82 10.07 -20.88 -16.53
CA GLU A 82 9.40 -20.35 -17.71
C GLU A 82 8.88 -21.50 -18.59
N LYS A 83 9.72 -22.51 -18.84
CA LYS A 83 9.42 -23.66 -19.70
C LYS A 83 8.32 -24.56 -19.16
N TYR A 84 8.30 -24.84 -17.85
CA TYR A 84 7.37 -25.80 -17.26
C TYR A 84 6.17 -25.17 -16.56
N TYR A 85 6.28 -23.93 -16.08
CA TYR A 85 5.21 -23.25 -15.35
C TYR A 85 4.72 -21.96 -16.03
N GLY A 86 5.35 -21.52 -17.13
CA GLY A 86 5.02 -20.26 -17.80
C GLY A 86 5.23 -19.00 -16.93
N ASN A 87 5.85 -19.18 -15.75
CA ASN A 87 6.08 -18.13 -14.78
C ASN A 87 7.50 -18.28 -14.22
N PRO A 88 8.45 -17.47 -14.73
CA PRO A 88 9.85 -17.54 -14.29
C PRO A 88 10.06 -17.23 -12.81
N TRP A 89 9.16 -16.46 -12.17
CA TRP A 89 9.24 -16.06 -10.76
C TRP A 89 9.02 -17.20 -9.77
N LEU A 90 8.65 -18.39 -10.24
CA LEU A 90 8.54 -19.59 -9.41
C LEU A 90 9.90 -20.23 -9.07
N TRP A 91 11.01 -19.72 -9.61
CA TRP A 91 12.34 -20.27 -9.39
C TRP A 91 12.77 -20.38 -7.91
N PRO A 92 12.43 -19.45 -6.97
CA PRO A 92 12.82 -19.58 -5.57
C PRO A 92 12.12 -20.78 -4.91
N LYS A 93 10.86 -20.99 -5.28
CA LYS A 93 10.06 -22.12 -4.80
C LYS A 93 10.59 -23.44 -5.38
N LEU A 94 10.96 -23.45 -6.68
CA LEU A 94 11.58 -24.61 -7.33
C LEU A 94 12.93 -24.95 -6.68
N TRP A 95 13.71 -23.93 -6.29
CA TRP A 95 14.97 -24.11 -5.59
C TRP A 95 14.79 -24.70 -4.19
N GLU A 96 13.82 -24.20 -3.42
CA GLU A 96 13.48 -24.70 -2.08
C GLU A 96 13.12 -26.20 -2.09
N MET A 97 12.45 -26.66 -3.15
CA MET A 97 12.09 -28.08 -3.32
C MET A 97 13.26 -28.98 -3.76
N ASN A 98 14.38 -28.40 -4.20
CA ASN A 98 15.55 -29.11 -4.71
C ASN A 98 16.81 -28.73 -3.90
N PRO A 99 16.88 -29.11 -2.61
CA PRO A 99 17.93 -28.68 -1.68
C PRO A 99 19.33 -29.20 -2.05
N PHE A 100 19.47 -30.10 -3.03
CA PHE A 100 20.77 -30.53 -3.55
C PHE A 100 21.48 -29.43 -4.36
N ILE A 101 20.75 -28.41 -4.81
CA ILE A 101 21.30 -27.26 -5.53
C ILE A 101 21.89 -26.30 -4.49
N THR A 102 23.17 -26.45 -4.18
CA THR A 102 23.85 -25.63 -3.16
C THR A 102 24.05 -24.19 -3.59
N ASN A 103 24.12 -23.94 -4.91
CA ASN A 103 24.21 -22.60 -5.48
C ASN A 103 23.21 -22.47 -6.65
N PRO A 104 22.15 -21.65 -6.52
CA PRO A 104 21.10 -21.52 -7.52
C PRO A 104 21.56 -20.90 -8.84
N ASN A 105 22.72 -20.22 -8.85
CA ASN A 105 23.31 -19.64 -10.07
C ASN A 105 24.24 -20.61 -10.82
N LEU A 106 24.43 -21.83 -10.33
CA LEU A 106 25.32 -22.83 -10.93
C LEU A 106 24.61 -24.18 -11.02
N LEU A 107 23.82 -24.36 -12.09
CA LEU A 107 23.28 -25.67 -12.46
C LEU A 107 24.30 -26.41 -13.33
N LYS A 108 24.53 -27.70 -13.06
CA LYS A 108 25.44 -28.52 -13.87
C LYS A 108 24.63 -29.30 -14.91
N PRO A 109 25.10 -29.37 -16.16
CA PRO A 109 24.49 -30.24 -17.16
C PRO A 109 24.41 -31.69 -16.64
N GLY A 110 23.20 -32.26 -16.65
CA GLY A 110 22.93 -33.59 -16.11
C GLY A 110 22.25 -33.61 -14.72
N ASP A 111 22.12 -32.48 -14.03
CA ASP A 111 21.40 -32.38 -12.76
C ASP A 111 19.90 -32.68 -12.96
N LYS A 112 19.30 -33.44 -12.04
CA LYS A 112 17.87 -33.83 -12.09
C LYS A 112 17.04 -32.97 -11.16
N ILE A 113 16.37 -31.98 -11.71
CA ILE A 113 15.50 -31.05 -10.95
C ILE A 113 14.10 -31.64 -10.85
N LYS A 114 13.61 -31.80 -9.63
CA LYS A 114 12.25 -32.25 -9.34
C LYS A 114 11.26 -31.11 -9.58
N LEU A 115 10.25 -31.37 -10.39
CA LEU A 115 9.15 -30.46 -10.71
C LEU A 115 7.89 -30.84 -9.91
N THR A 116 7.12 -29.85 -9.45
CA THR A 116 5.83 -30.00 -8.74
C THR A 116 4.72 -30.58 -9.63
N GLU A 117 3.71 -31.19 -9.02
CA GLU A 117 2.56 -31.86 -9.66
C GLU A 117 1.63 -30.93 -10.48
N GLU A 118 1.79 -29.60 -10.38
CA GLU A 118 1.03 -28.59 -11.16
C GLU A 118 1.58 -28.36 -12.58
N ALA A 119 2.33 -29.30 -13.15
CA ALA A 119 2.82 -29.19 -14.52
C ALA A 119 1.91 -29.96 -15.51
N PRO A 120 0.87 -29.32 -16.11
CA PRO A 120 0.38 -29.75 -17.40
C PRO A 120 0.75 -28.71 -18.45
N PHE A 121 1.57 -29.09 -19.43
CA PHE A 121 1.33 -28.93 -20.89
C PHE A 121 2.47 -29.59 -21.67
N ILE A 122 2.23 -30.87 -21.99
CA ILE A 122 2.55 -31.64 -23.19
C ILE A 122 3.67 -31.11 -24.12
N ARG A 123 4.75 -31.91 -24.21
CA ARG A 123 5.63 -32.03 -25.39
C ARG A 123 4.81 -32.41 -26.64
N PRO A 124 4.99 -31.78 -27.80
CA PRO A 124 4.71 -32.47 -29.05
C PRO A 124 5.72 -33.61 -29.18
N ALA A 125 5.21 -34.84 -29.15
CA ALA A 125 5.94 -36.00 -29.57
C ALA A 125 6.48 -35.80 -31.00
N ALA A 126 7.72 -36.24 -31.22
CA ALA A 126 8.30 -36.37 -32.53
C ALA A 126 7.33 -37.09 -33.48
N LYS A 127 6.91 -36.38 -34.53
CA LYS A 127 6.43 -36.99 -35.76
C LYS A 127 7.25 -36.37 -36.88
N GLU A 128 8.27 -37.10 -37.30
CA GLU A 128 8.86 -36.94 -38.62
C GLU A 128 7.74 -37.13 -39.65
N GLU A 129 7.47 -36.10 -40.46
CA GLU A 129 7.20 -36.26 -41.89
C GLU A 129 7.14 -34.89 -42.58
N ASN A 130 8.25 -34.55 -43.25
CA ASN A 130 8.38 -33.86 -44.53
C ASN A 130 7.41 -32.69 -44.85
N ALA A 131 7.85 -31.46 -44.58
CA ALA A 131 7.56 -30.31 -45.45
C ALA A 131 8.73 -29.31 -45.35
N GLY A 132 9.20 -28.81 -46.50
CA GLY A 132 10.52 -28.20 -46.70
C GLY A 132 10.78 -26.85 -46.00
N PRO A 133 11.98 -26.29 -46.18
CA PRO A 133 12.46 -25.14 -45.42
C PRO A 133 11.82 -23.86 -45.97
N GLU A 134 10.68 -23.46 -45.42
CA GLU A 134 10.24 -22.07 -45.54
C GLU A 134 10.96 -21.25 -44.48
N LYS A 135 11.83 -20.36 -44.97
CA LYS A 135 12.69 -19.49 -44.19
C LYS A 135 11.81 -18.47 -43.45
N VAL A 136 11.33 -18.83 -42.26
CA VAL A 136 10.73 -17.87 -41.33
C VAL A 136 11.87 -17.00 -40.82
N GLU A 137 12.06 -15.86 -41.47
CA GLU A 137 12.83 -14.75 -40.91
C GLU A 137 12.21 -14.42 -39.55
N ALA A 138 12.95 -14.75 -38.49
CA ALA A 138 12.71 -14.26 -37.16
C ALA A 138 12.91 -12.73 -37.20
N SER A 139 11.86 -12.01 -37.56
CA SER A 139 11.68 -10.63 -37.14
C SER A 139 11.85 -10.63 -35.63
N PRO A 140 12.81 -9.88 -35.06
CA PRO A 140 12.87 -9.70 -33.63
C PRO A 140 11.49 -9.21 -33.20
N ARG A 141 10.74 -10.02 -32.44
CA ARG A 141 9.68 -9.46 -31.62
C ARG A 141 10.39 -8.49 -30.71
N GLU A 142 10.33 -7.21 -31.04
CA GLU A 142 10.53 -6.15 -30.07
C GLU A 142 9.59 -6.47 -28.92
N VAL A 143 10.13 -7.07 -27.86
CA VAL A 143 9.57 -6.94 -26.53
C VAL A 143 9.64 -5.44 -26.29
N LYS A 144 8.60 -4.70 -26.69
CA LYS A 144 8.46 -3.30 -26.31
C LYS A 144 8.63 -3.31 -24.81
N GLN A 145 9.75 -2.79 -24.32
CA GLN A 145 9.95 -2.58 -22.90
C GLN A 145 8.81 -1.68 -22.47
N VAL A 146 7.75 -2.29 -21.90
CA VAL A 146 6.71 -1.55 -21.23
C VAL A 146 7.39 -1.04 -19.99
N ASN A 147 7.94 0.17 -20.09
CA ASN A 147 8.46 0.91 -18.96
C ASN A 147 7.44 0.74 -17.81
N TRP A 148 7.84 0.10 -16.71
CA TRP A 148 6.90 -0.30 -15.67
C TRP A 148 6.15 0.92 -15.09
N TRP A 149 6.80 2.09 -15.14
CA TRP A 149 6.27 3.38 -14.70
C TRP A 149 5.22 3.99 -15.66
N SER A 150 4.92 3.37 -16.80
CA SER A 150 3.97 3.90 -17.79
C SER A 150 2.49 3.83 -17.38
N LYS A 151 2.13 2.94 -16.44
CA LYS A 151 0.74 2.74 -16.00
C LYS A 151 0.30 3.72 -14.89
N GLY A 152 1.17 4.65 -14.50
CA GLY A 152 0.96 5.50 -13.33
C GLY A 152 1.10 4.72 -12.02
N ILE A 153 1.22 5.47 -10.92
CA ILE A 153 1.47 5.00 -9.57
C ILE A 153 0.35 5.53 -8.69
N ASP A 154 -0.38 4.65 -8.00
CA ASP A 154 -1.32 5.07 -6.97
C ASP A 154 -0.59 5.35 -5.66
N VAL A 155 -0.65 6.61 -5.20
CA VAL A 155 -0.05 7.02 -3.92
C VAL A 155 -1.04 7.04 -2.76
N SER A 156 -2.27 6.54 -2.95
CA SER A 156 -3.31 6.49 -1.92
C SER A 156 -2.87 5.78 -0.64
N GLN A 157 -2.02 4.76 -0.77
CA GLN A 157 -1.46 3.99 0.35
C GLN A 157 -0.27 4.68 1.05
N LEU A 158 0.29 5.73 0.44
CA LEU A 158 1.45 6.44 0.97
C LEU A 158 1.02 7.70 1.74
N THR A 159 -0.01 8.39 1.25
CA THR A 159 -0.50 9.64 1.86
C THR A 159 -1.92 9.95 1.46
N ASN A 160 -2.62 10.70 2.32
CA ASN A 160 -3.92 11.27 1.96
C ASN A 160 -3.71 12.50 1.06
N VAL A 161 -3.82 12.29 -0.26
CA VAL A 161 -3.66 13.32 -1.29
C VAL A 161 -4.62 14.50 -1.17
N LYS A 162 -5.78 14.31 -0.54
CA LYS A 162 -6.74 15.41 -0.30
C LYS A 162 -6.28 16.37 0.79
N ALA A 163 -5.32 15.95 1.61
CA ALA A 163 -4.83 16.66 2.79
C ALA A 163 -3.34 17.01 2.72
N ILE A 164 -2.73 17.03 1.52
CA ILE A 164 -1.28 17.28 1.37
C ILE A 164 -0.90 18.73 1.70
N GLY A 165 -1.83 19.68 1.57
CA GLY A 165 -1.54 21.09 1.76
C GLY A 165 -0.51 21.60 0.74
N TYR A 166 0.02 22.80 0.97
CA TYR A 166 1.05 23.40 0.10
C TYR A 166 1.77 24.54 0.80
N LEU A 167 2.88 24.99 0.22
CA LEU A 167 3.56 26.23 0.59
C LEU A 167 3.21 27.35 -0.38
N SER A 168 2.87 28.52 0.14
CA SER A 168 2.58 29.74 -0.63
C SER A 168 3.52 30.86 -0.19
N TYR A 169 4.17 31.56 -1.11
CA TYR A 169 5.04 32.69 -0.75
C TYR A 169 4.24 33.87 -0.18
N ASP A 170 3.10 34.17 -0.79
CA ASP A 170 2.15 35.17 -0.29
C ASP A 170 1.11 34.52 0.62
N LYS A 171 0.59 35.33 1.56
CA LYS A 171 -0.51 34.88 2.43
C LYS A 171 -1.75 34.67 1.56
N PRO A 172 -2.33 33.46 1.51
CA PRO A 172 -3.52 33.22 0.71
C PRO A 172 -4.67 34.13 1.16
N VAL A 173 -5.37 34.72 0.20
CA VAL A 173 -6.60 35.47 0.47
C VAL A 173 -7.75 34.45 0.64
N PRO A 174 -8.42 34.40 1.81
CA PRO A 174 -9.54 33.51 2.00
C PRO A 174 -10.77 34.00 1.24
N LEU A 175 -11.60 33.07 0.78
CA LEU A 175 -12.94 33.39 0.29
C LEU A 175 -13.93 33.61 1.42
N GLY A 176 -13.57 33.27 2.65
CA GLY A 176 -14.49 33.30 3.77
C GLY A 176 -13.99 32.53 4.97
N SER A 177 -14.88 32.27 5.91
CA SER A 177 -14.57 31.49 7.12
C SER A 177 -15.80 30.77 7.68
N ILE A 178 -15.56 29.79 8.54
CA ILE A 178 -16.59 29.20 9.39
C ILE A 178 -16.91 30.20 10.50
N ILE A 179 -18.14 30.71 10.56
CA ILE A 179 -18.53 31.77 11.51
C ILE A 179 -19.28 31.24 12.74
N ALA A 180 -19.93 30.09 12.61
CA ALA A 180 -20.64 29.45 13.71
C ALA A 180 -20.81 27.94 13.46
N ALA A 181 -21.12 27.20 14.52
CA ALA A 181 -21.56 25.82 14.48
C ALA A 181 -22.92 25.69 15.17
N ASP A 182 -23.73 24.72 14.77
CA ASP A 182 -25.04 24.46 15.38
C ASP A 182 -24.92 23.98 16.84
N GLN A 183 -23.79 23.37 17.19
CA GLN A 183 -23.49 22.89 18.53
C GLN A 183 -22.45 23.79 19.21
N GLU A 184 -22.57 24.00 20.53
CA GLU A 184 -21.59 24.71 21.37
C GLU A 184 -20.31 23.90 21.65
N ARG A 185 -19.81 23.15 20.66
CA ARG A 185 -18.59 22.35 20.78
C ARG A 185 -17.39 23.14 20.23
N LEU A 186 -16.27 23.06 20.94
CA LEU A 186 -15.02 23.72 20.54
C LEU A 186 -14.34 23.03 19.34
N ILE A 187 -14.59 21.73 19.15
CA ILE A 187 -14.06 20.89 18.07
C ILE A 187 -15.23 20.25 17.34
N LEU A 188 -15.22 20.37 16.01
CA LEU A 188 -16.25 19.85 15.12
C LEU A 188 -15.71 18.66 14.34
N HIS A 189 -16.61 17.75 13.97
CA HIS A 189 -16.32 16.50 13.28
C HIS A 189 -17.21 16.29 12.06
N GLU A 190 -16.92 15.24 11.28
CA GLU A 190 -17.73 14.87 10.12
C GLU A 190 -19.21 14.68 10.49
N GLY A 191 -20.09 15.26 9.67
CA GLY A 191 -21.53 15.27 9.92
C GLY A 191 -22.04 16.50 10.69
N ASP A 192 -21.17 17.27 11.37
CA ASP A 192 -21.61 18.48 12.06
C ASP A 192 -22.03 19.57 11.07
N THR A 193 -23.06 20.33 11.45
CA THR A 193 -23.56 21.46 10.69
C THR A 193 -22.90 22.76 11.14
N VAL A 194 -22.44 23.53 10.17
CA VAL A 194 -21.76 24.81 10.36
C VAL A 194 -22.41 25.90 9.52
N ILE A 195 -22.24 27.14 9.97
CA ILE A 195 -22.55 28.33 9.19
C ILE A 195 -21.25 28.90 8.68
N ILE A 196 -21.16 29.06 7.36
CA ILE A 196 -20.04 29.67 6.68
C ILE A 196 -20.45 31.01 6.10
N GLU A 197 -19.50 31.94 6.06
CA GLU A 197 -19.63 33.23 5.38
C GLU A 197 -18.62 33.26 4.25
N LEU A 198 -19.08 33.60 3.04
CA LEU A 198 -18.27 33.67 1.83
C LEU A 198 -18.37 35.07 1.21
N GLN A 199 -17.25 35.58 0.73
CA GLN A 199 -17.08 36.88 0.11
C GLN A 199 -16.69 36.66 -1.36
N ASP A 200 -17.23 37.46 -2.26
CA ASP A 200 -16.95 37.44 -3.70
C ASP A 200 -17.11 36.06 -4.37
N PHE A 201 -17.87 35.16 -3.73
CA PHE A 201 -18.15 33.81 -4.21
C PHE A 201 -19.52 33.34 -3.72
N SER A 202 -20.35 32.85 -4.63
CA SER A 202 -21.72 32.38 -4.33
C SER A 202 -21.87 30.91 -4.76
N PRO A 203 -21.62 29.95 -3.85
CA PRO A 203 -21.80 28.54 -4.16
C PRO A 203 -23.27 28.17 -4.29
N ARG A 204 -23.53 27.09 -5.03
CA ARG A 204 -24.84 26.44 -5.09
C ARG A 204 -24.94 25.38 -3.99
N VAL A 205 -26.18 25.03 -3.65
CA VAL A 205 -26.44 23.87 -2.78
C VAL A 205 -25.87 22.61 -3.44
N GLY A 206 -25.10 21.84 -2.67
CA GLY A 206 -24.37 20.66 -3.12
C GLY A 206 -22.90 20.91 -3.45
N ASP A 207 -22.49 22.17 -3.66
CA ASP A 207 -21.09 22.50 -3.94
C ASP A 207 -20.20 22.23 -2.71
N LEU A 208 -18.95 21.89 -2.98
CA LEU A 208 -17.93 21.67 -1.95
C LEU A 208 -17.03 22.90 -1.81
N VAL A 209 -16.68 23.23 -0.57
CA VAL A 209 -15.66 24.24 -0.22
C VAL A 209 -14.61 23.60 0.69
N TRP A 210 -13.37 24.09 0.61
CA TRP A 210 -12.30 23.61 1.48
C TRP A 210 -12.11 24.50 2.69
N ALA A 211 -12.02 23.86 3.86
CA ALA A 211 -11.53 24.49 5.07
C ALA A 211 -10.01 24.33 5.15
N TYR A 212 -9.30 25.41 5.45
CA TYR A 212 -7.84 25.41 5.55
C TYR A 212 -7.34 26.32 6.67
N ARG A 213 -6.09 26.10 7.07
CA ARG A 213 -5.38 26.91 8.05
C ARG A 213 -4.03 27.35 7.51
N VAL A 214 -3.61 28.56 7.88
CA VAL A 214 -2.35 29.16 7.43
C VAL A 214 -1.40 29.24 8.62
N SER A 215 -0.16 28.80 8.43
CA SER A 215 0.88 28.94 9.46
C SER A 215 1.30 30.40 9.66
N ARG A 216 2.18 30.66 10.63
CA ARG A 216 3.02 31.87 10.59
C ARG A 216 3.92 31.85 9.36
N LYS A 217 4.41 33.01 8.92
CA LYS A 217 5.39 33.09 7.83
C LYS A 217 6.68 32.35 8.25
N LEU A 218 7.11 31.41 7.42
CA LEU A 218 8.24 30.52 7.64
C LEU A 218 9.52 31.17 7.13
N LYS A 219 10.63 30.91 7.83
CA LYS A 219 11.98 31.30 7.41
C LYS A 219 12.58 30.27 6.47
N HIS A 220 13.45 30.72 5.56
CA HIS A 220 14.25 29.83 4.71
C HIS A 220 15.21 29.00 5.59
N PRO A 221 15.51 27.74 5.24
CA PRO A 221 16.42 26.91 6.03
C PRO A 221 17.84 27.48 6.17
N HIS A 222 18.41 27.97 5.06
CA HIS A 222 19.81 28.48 5.03
C HIS A 222 19.95 30.00 4.88
N ARG A 223 18.86 30.71 4.54
CA ARG A 223 18.86 32.16 4.28
C ARG A 223 18.07 32.84 5.40
N ASP A 224 18.51 34.00 5.89
CA ASP A 224 17.72 34.76 6.89
C ASP A 224 16.62 35.60 6.21
N GLU A 225 15.81 34.93 5.39
CA GLU A 225 14.68 35.52 4.69
C GLU A 225 13.39 34.73 4.98
N LEU A 226 12.26 35.42 4.87
CA LEU A 226 10.94 34.81 5.03
C LEU A 226 10.43 34.30 3.69
N VAL A 227 10.21 32.99 3.58
CA VAL A 227 9.86 32.31 2.33
C VAL A 227 8.36 32.35 2.08
N GLY A 228 7.54 31.96 3.06
CA GLY A 228 6.11 31.84 2.81
C GLY A 228 5.32 31.21 3.95
N TYR A 229 4.10 30.78 3.66
CA TYR A 229 3.13 30.23 4.59
C TYR A 229 2.81 28.79 4.20
N ALA A 230 2.86 27.88 5.17
CA ALA A 230 2.31 26.55 5.00
C ALA A 230 0.78 26.60 5.12
N VAL A 231 0.12 26.01 4.14
CA VAL A 231 -1.34 25.92 4.05
C VAL A 231 -1.75 24.49 4.29
N SER A 232 -2.41 24.25 5.42
CA SER A 232 -2.93 22.93 5.80
C SER A 232 -4.40 22.83 5.42
N ILE A 233 -4.77 21.83 4.64
CA ILE A 233 -6.18 21.51 4.37
C ILE A 233 -6.75 20.76 5.57
N ILE A 234 -7.82 21.29 6.14
CA ILE A 234 -8.47 20.78 7.36
C ILE A 234 -9.62 19.83 6.99
N GLY A 235 -10.35 20.11 5.93
CA GLY A 235 -11.47 19.29 5.48
C GLY A 235 -12.22 19.89 4.29
N ASN A 236 -13.28 19.21 3.84
CA ASN A 236 -14.23 19.77 2.89
C ASN A 236 -15.64 19.85 3.50
N LEU A 237 -16.32 20.95 3.19
CA LEU A 237 -17.66 21.26 3.63
C LEU A 237 -18.59 21.22 2.41
N LYS A 238 -19.75 20.60 2.56
CA LYS A 238 -20.78 20.57 1.53
C LYS A 238 -21.87 21.58 1.85
N VAL A 239 -22.10 22.52 0.94
CA VAL A 239 -23.14 23.53 1.10
C VAL A 239 -24.52 22.86 1.04
N THR A 240 -25.35 23.06 2.07
CA THR A 240 -26.68 22.45 2.16
C THR A 240 -27.80 23.46 1.97
N LYS A 241 -27.60 24.72 2.35
CA LYS A 241 -28.62 25.77 2.25
C LYS A 241 -27.99 27.15 2.10
N ALA A 242 -28.52 27.97 1.21
CA ALA A 242 -28.19 29.40 1.15
C ALA A 242 -28.99 30.17 2.21
N LEU A 243 -28.32 31.11 2.88
CA LEU A 243 -28.90 32.03 3.86
C LEU A 243 -28.76 33.47 3.35
N GLU A 244 -29.17 34.44 4.16
CA GLU A 244 -29.01 35.86 3.87
C GLU A 244 -27.57 36.35 4.11
N ASN A 245 -27.22 37.50 3.52
CA ASN A 245 -25.93 38.19 3.74
C ASN A 245 -24.69 37.35 3.41
N SER A 246 -24.71 36.62 2.28
CA SER A 246 -23.61 35.77 1.81
C SER A 246 -23.20 34.68 2.80
N ARG A 247 -24.15 34.24 3.62
CA ARG A 247 -23.99 33.12 4.55
C ARG A 247 -24.63 31.87 3.98
N TYR A 248 -24.08 30.72 4.37
CA TYR A 248 -24.54 29.43 3.93
C TYR A 248 -24.48 28.45 5.09
N GLN A 249 -25.46 27.55 5.15
CA GLN A 249 -25.35 26.35 5.95
C GLN A 249 -24.55 25.31 5.17
N ALA A 250 -23.62 24.66 5.83
CA ALA A 250 -22.83 23.58 5.27
C ALA A 250 -22.71 22.44 6.30
N ILE A 251 -22.51 21.23 5.79
CA ILE A 251 -22.16 20.06 6.61
C ILE A 251 -20.69 19.71 6.40
N ILE A 252 -19.99 19.36 7.48
CA ILE A 252 -18.62 18.84 7.37
C ILE A 252 -18.70 17.47 6.69
N ASN A 253 -18.27 17.41 5.43
CA ASN A 253 -18.39 16.20 4.61
C ASN A 253 -17.20 15.26 4.78
N GLU A 254 -16.00 15.80 4.97
CA GLU A 254 -14.79 15.02 5.28
C GLU A 254 -13.85 15.91 6.10
N SER A 255 -13.24 15.36 7.15
CA SER A 255 -12.30 16.04 8.04
C SER A 255 -10.96 15.31 8.05
N PHE A 256 -9.89 16.05 7.79
CA PHE A 256 -8.51 15.55 7.85
C PHE A 256 -7.79 16.00 9.12
N ARG A 257 -8.36 17.01 9.79
CA ARG A 257 -7.99 17.54 11.10
C ARG A 257 -9.24 18.04 11.80
N ASP A 258 -9.06 18.41 13.06
CA ASP A 258 -10.09 19.07 13.85
C ASP A 258 -10.53 20.41 13.23
N VAL A 259 -11.81 20.47 12.88
CA VAL A 259 -12.45 21.64 12.29
C VAL A 259 -12.93 22.58 13.40
N ARG A 260 -12.73 23.88 13.22
CA ARG A 260 -13.07 24.91 14.22
C ARG A 260 -13.77 26.10 13.59
N VAL A 261 -14.56 26.80 14.40
CA VAL A 261 -15.02 28.16 14.06
C VAL A 261 -13.79 29.06 13.87
N GLY A 262 -13.80 29.85 12.80
CA GLY A 262 -12.69 30.70 12.36
C GLY A 262 -11.77 30.05 11.33
N ASP A 263 -11.90 28.75 11.03
CA ASP A 263 -11.14 28.15 9.92
C ASP A 263 -11.51 28.80 8.59
N LEU A 264 -10.49 29.03 7.75
CA LEU A 264 -10.62 29.79 6.51
C LEU A 264 -11.15 28.93 5.37
N LEU A 265 -11.82 29.55 4.41
CA LEU A 265 -12.46 28.86 3.29
C LEU A 265 -11.86 29.22 1.95
N THR A 266 -11.76 28.22 1.06
CA THR A 266 -11.31 28.39 -0.31
C THR A 266 -12.03 27.43 -1.27
N MET A 267 -11.80 27.61 -2.57
CA MET A 267 -12.34 26.73 -3.60
C MET A 267 -11.84 25.29 -3.43
N TYR A 268 -12.76 24.33 -3.57
CA TYR A 268 -12.42 22.92 -3.63
C TYR A 268 -11.65 22.59 -4.92
N ARG A 269 -10.43 22.04 -4.79
CA ARG A 269 -9.57 21.66 -5.92
C ARG A 269 -8.92 20.29 -5.69
N PRO A 270 -9.64 19.19 -5.91
CA PRO A 270 -9.15 17.88 -5.54
C PRO A 270 -7.88 17.50 -6.31
N VAL A 271 -6.98 16.82 -5.61
CA VAL A 271 -5.76 16.25 -6.18
C VAL A 271 -5.99 14.75 -6.35
N SER A 272 -5.75 14.24 -7.56
CA SER A 272 -5.86 12.80 -7.82
C SER A 272 -4.82 12.01 -7.01
N PRO A 273 -5.09 10.76 -6.59
CA PRO A 273 -4.08 9.87 -6.05
C PRO A 273 -3.23 9.19 -7.14
N CYS A 274 -3.70 9.15 -8.39
CA CYS A 274 -2.95 8.57 -9.50
C CYS A 274 -1.87 9.53 -10.01
N VAL A 275 -0.60 9.19 -9.86
CA VAL A 275 0.56 9.96 -10.33
C VAL A 275 1.12 9.30 -11.57
N ILE A 276 1.28 10.05 -12.66
CA ILE A 276 1.97 9.53 -13.85
C ILE A 276 3.44 9.96 -13.76
N PRO A 277 4.39 9.00 -13.71
CA PRO A 277 5.82 9.25 -13.79
C PRO A 277 6.22 10.17 -14.95
N THR A 278 6.93 11.25 -14.63
CA THR A 278 7.44 12.21 -15.60
C THR A 278 8.89 12.55 -15.30
N PRO A 279 9.76 12.76 -16.31
CA PRO A 279 11.13 13.17 -16.08
C PRO A 279 11.18 14.58 -15.48
N ALA A 280 12.10 14.77 -14.53
CA ALA A 280 12.37 16.06 -13.91
C ALA A 280 13.35 16.87 -14.77
N PRO A 281 13.22 18.21 -14.82
CA PRO A 281 14.21 19.07 -15.46
C PRO A 281 15.56 19.02 -14.72
N GLU A 282 16.65 18.98 -15.48
CA GLU A 282 18.02 18.98 -14.94
C GLU A 282 18.51 20.41 -14.60
N GLY A 283 19.56 20.49 -13.78
CA GLY A 283 20.25 21.76 -13.50
C GLY A 283 19.55 22.69 -12.51
N LEU A 284 18.53 22.21 -11.80
CA LEU A 284 17.89 22.95 -10.71
C LEU A 284 18.53 22.57 -9.36
N ASP A 285 19.01 23.56 -8.61
CA ASP A 285 19.35 23.39 -7.19
C ASP A 285 18.07 23.61 -6.40
N MET A 286 17.59 22.57 -5.72
CA MET A 286 16.31 22.60 -5.03
C MET A 286 16.45 22.09 -3.62
N GLU A 287 15.61 22.61 -2.73
CA GLU A 287 15.67 22.26 -1.31
C GLU A 287 14.28 22.04 -0.72
N VAL A 288 14.24 21.25 0.35
CA VAL A 288 13.03 21.09 1.17
C VAL A 288 12.84 22.35 2.04
N LEU A 289 11.89 23.19 1.68
CA LEU A 289 11.61 24.44 2.38
C LEU A 289 10.87 24.22 3.70
N ALA A 290 9.90 23.30 3.70
CA ALA A 290 9.05 23.00 4.85
C ALA A 290 8.42 21.61 4.72
N THR A 291 7.71 21.20 5.76
CA THR A 291 6.99 19.93 5.83
C THR A 291 5.52 20.20 6.13
N LYS A 292 4.66 19.26 5.74
CA LYS A 292 3.31 19.20 6.28
C LYS A 292 3.43 19.09 7.81
N ASP A 293 2.62 19.89 8.51
CA ASP A 293 2.57 19.97 9.97
C ASP A 293 3.82 20.49 10.65
N LEU A 294 4.78 21.02 9.86
CA LEU A 294 6.01 21.62 10.34
C LEU A 294 6.84 20.66 11.23
N VAL A 295 6.77 19.35 10.95
CA VAL A 295 7.64 18.35 11.58
C VAL A 295 9.11 18.62 11.22
N GLU A 296 10.00 18.51 12.19
CA GLU A 296 11.43 18.83 12.01
C GLU A 296 12.20 17.68 11.36
N ILE A 297 12.01 16.45 11.86
CA ILE A 297 12.63 15.25 11.33
C ILE A 297 11.76 14.73 10.20
N VAL A 298 12.31 14.72 8.99
CA VAL A 298 11.64 14.17 7.81
C VAL A 298 11.94 12.68 7.73
N GLY A 299 10.87 11.89 7.67
CA GLY A 299 10.92 10.44 7.48
C GLY A 299 10.11 10.00 6.27
N GLN A 300 10.03 8.69 6.09
CA GLN A 300 9.21 8.08 5.05
C GLN A 300 7.74 8.50 5.19
N PHE A 301 7.06 8.69 4.06
CA PHE A 301 5.67 9.15 3.93
C PHE A 301 5.39 10.56 4.45
N THR A 302 6.42 11.32 4.79
CA THR A 302 6.26 12.73 5.12
C THR A 302 5.98 13.53 3.86
N VAL A 303 4.98 14.42 3.90
CA VAL A 303 4.75 15.38 2.83
C VAL A 303 5.67 16.57 3.02
N VAL A 304 6.42 16.93 1.98
CA VAL A 304 7.41 18.01 1.96
C VAL A 304 6.99 19.09 0.98
N TYR A 305 7.34 20.34 1.29
CA TYR A 305 7.15 21.49 0.42
C TYR A 305 8.51 21.95 -0.09
N ILE A 306 8.63 22.07 -1.40
CA ILE A 306 9.89 22.17 -2.10
C ILE A 306 9.96 23.50 -2.84
N GLU A 307 11.17 24.06 -2.91
CA GLU A 307 11.45 25.24 -3.70
C GLU A 307 11.25 24.98 -5.20
N HIS A 308 10.78 25.99 -5.92
CA HIS A 308 10.43 25.92 -7.33
C HIS A 308 9.16 25.11 -7.62
N GLY A 309 8.59 25.42 -8.78
CA GLY A 309 7.33 24.87 -9.23
C GLY A 309 7.26 24.81 -10.75
N SER A 310 6.05 24.96 -11.28
CA SER A 310 5.78 24.75 -12.70
C SER A 310 6.45 25.79 -13.60
N GLN A 311 6.79 26.98 -13.06
CA GLN A 311 7.56 27.98 -13.81
C GLN A 311 8.99 27.52 -14.11
N GLN A 312 9.55 26.63 -13.30
CA GLN A 312 10.87 26.02 -13.52
C GLN A 312 10.76 24.67 -14.24
N GLY A 313 9.58 24.32 -14.76
CA GLY A 313 9.35 23.08 -15.49
C GLY A 313 9.06 21.86 -14.61
N LEU A 314 8.94 22.03 -13.28
CA LEU A 314 8.53 20.94 -12.41
C LEU A 314 7.09 20.51 -12.71
N ARG A 315 6.85 19.21 -12.61
CA ARG A 315 5.55 18.59 -12.85
C ARG A 315 5.28 17.50 -11.82
N ARG A 316 3.99 17.26 -11.58
CA ARG A 316 3.54 16.06 -10.88
C ARG A 316 4.13 14.81 -11.53
N GLY A 317 4.65 13.91 -10.72
CA GLY A 317 5.33 12.69 -11.17
C GLY A 317 6.83 12.84 -11.40
N ASN A 318 7.40 14.03 -11.22
CA ASN A 318 8.85 14.18 -11.13
C ASN A 318 9.38 13.49 -9.86
N LEU A 319 10.52 12.81 -10.01
CA LEU A 319 11.20 12.07 -8.95
C LEU A 319 12.54 12.73 -8.63
N PHE A 320 12.88 12.78 -7.34
CA PHE A 320 14.09 13.41 -6.84
C PHE A 320 14.79 12.51 -5.82
N GLU A 321 16.12 12.52 -5.83
CA GLU A 321 16.94 12.04 -4.74
C GLU A 321 17.11 13.15 -3.70
N VAL A 322 17.02 12.79 -2.43
CA VAL A 322 17.50 13.64 -1.33
C VAL A 322 18.98 13.35 -1.16
N VAL A 323 19.81 14.38 -1.28
CA VAL A 323 21.27 14.24 -1.28
C VAL A 323 21.92 15.00 -0.13
N ARG A 324 22.95 14.40 0.45
CA ARG A 324 23.82 15.02 1.45
C ARG A 324 25.22 15.18 0.87
N PRO A 325 25.68 16.42 0.64
CA PRO A 325 27.05 16.68 0.21
C PRO A 325 28.07 16.11 1.20
N ARG A 326 29.17 15.58 0.67
CA ARG A 326 30.32 15.11 1.45
C ARG A 326 31.58 15.69 0.86
N GLU A 327 32.43 16.27 1.70
CA GLU A 327 33.68 16.86 1.25
C GLU A 327 34.61 15.77 0.68
N GLY A 328 35.08 15.96 -0.56
CA GLY A 328 35.97 15.03 -1.24
C GLY A 328 35.38 13.66 -1.61
N LEU A 329 34.06 13.47 -1.45
CA LEU A 329 33.37 12.20 -1.74
C LEU A 329 32.10 12.45 -2.56
N PRO A 330 31.60 11.46 -3.33
CA PRO A 330 30.30 11.55 -3.96
C PRO A 330 29.19 11.83 -2.95
N ASP A 331 28.17 12.57 -3.37
CA ASP A 331 27.00 12.85 -2.54
C ASP A 331 26.39 11.56 -2.00
N LEU A 332 25.97 11.60 -0.74
CA LEU A 332 25.25 10.49 -0.13
C LEU A 332 23.75 10.65 -0.40
N VAL A 333 23.16 9.69 -1.12
CA VAL A 333 21.70 9.61 -1.26
C VAL A 333 21.10 9.15 0.07
N ILE A 334 20.14 9.91 0.58
CA ILE A 334 19.51 9.67 1.90
C ILE A 334 18.00 9.45 1.82
N GLY A 335 17.39 9.56 0.64
CA GLY A 335 15.97 9.27 0.42
C GLY A 335 15.52 9.67 -0.98
N TYR A 336 14.24 9.48 -1.24
CA TYR A 336 13.61 9.80 -2.52
C TYR A 336 12.29 10.53 -2.33
N VAL A 337 12.00 11.50 -3.19
CA VAL A 337 10.80 12.34 -3.14
C VAL A 337 10.08 12.35 -4.48
N LEU A 338 8.79 12.02 -4.46
CA LEU A 338 7.91 12.05 -5.62
C LEU A 338 6.99 13.28 -5.55
N LEU A 339 6.95 14.10 -6.61
CA LEU A 339 6.05 15.25 -6.66
C LEU A 339 4.60 14.85 -6.89
N LEU A 340 3.72 15.35 -6.04
CA LEU A 340 2.28 15.12 -6.07
C LEU A 340 1.50 16.30 -6.62
N ASP A 341 1.93 17.53 -6.31
CA ASP A 341 1.29 18.74 -6.80
C ASP A 341 2.34 19.80 -7.11
N THR A 342 2.02 20.69 -8.04
CA THR A 342 2.94 21.74 -8.47
C THR A 342 2.18 23.04 -8.68
N ARG A 343 2.67 24.09 -8.02
CA ARG A 343 2.21 25.47 -8.14
C ARG A 343 3.21 26.26 -8.96
N PRO A 344 2.94 27.53 -9.33
CA PRO A 344 3.89 28.31 -10.13
C PRO A 344 5.31 28.33 -9.55
N ASN A 345 5.45 28.54 -8.24
CA ASN A 345 6.75 28.80 -7.60
C ASN A 345 7.16 27.78 -6.53
N THR A 346 6.27 26.84 -6.19
CA THR A 346 6.50 25.82 -5.16
C THR A 346 5.92 24.50 -5.61
N SER A 347 6.40 23.41 -5.03
CA SER A 347 5.91 22.07 -5.31
C SER A 347 5.70 21.28 -4.02
N VAL A 348 4.86 20.25 -4.10
CA VAL A 348 4.51 19.37 -2.99
C VAL A 348 4.96 17.96 -3.33
N GLY A 349 5.80 17.39 -2.49
CA GLY A 349 6.33 16.04 -2.64
C GLY A 349 5.96 15.12 -1.49
N ILE A 350 5.96 13.82 -1.76
CA ILE A 350 5.89 12.76 -0.75
C ILE A 350 7.25 12.06 -0.69
N VAL A 351 7.77 11.86 0.52
CA VAL A 351 8.97 11.07 0.74
C VAL A 351 8.60 9.59 0.57
N VAL A 352 8.92 9.01 -0.57
CA VAL A 352 8.55 7.61 -0.87
C VAL A 352 9.45 6.62 -0.11
N GLU A 353 10.69 7.02 0.15
CA GLU A 353 11.64 6.27 0.97
C GLU A 353 12.60 7.23 1.67
N SER A 354 12.95 6.90 2.91
CA SER A 354 13.91 7.62 3.74
C SER A 354 14.98 6.64 4.22
N LEU A 355 16.14 6.63 3.56
CA LEU A 355 17.27 5.78 3.94
C LEU A 355 17.95 6.27 5.23
N ARG A 356 17.90 7.58 5.48
CA ARG A 356 18.37 8.23 6.71
C ARG A 356 17.48 9.43 7.04
N PRO A 357 17.31 9.78 8.32
CA PRO A 357 16.58 11.00 8.67
C PRO A 357 17.25 12.23 8.06
N PHE A 358 16.42 13.14 7.59
CA PHE A 358 16.84 14.41 7.01
C PHE A 358 15.90 15.53 7.45
N TYR A 359 16.24 16.77 7.07
CA TYR A 359 15.63 17.97 7.64
C TYR A 359 15.29 18.98 6.54
N ARG A 360 14.61 20.06 6.93
CA ARG A 360 14.46 21.25 6.08
C ARG A 360 15.83 21.76 5.63
N GLY A 361 15.93 22.22 4.39
CA GLY A 361 17.18 22.62 3.74
C GLY A 361 17.98 21.46 3.13
N SER A 362 17.46 20.22 3.19
CA SER A 362 18.08 19.11 2.45
C SER A 362 17.94 19.33 0.95
N LYS A 363 19.03 19.09 0.22
CA LYS A 363 19.10 19.27 -1.23
C LYS A 363 18.41 18.14 -1.96
N LEU A 364 17.80 18.48 -3.08
CA LEU A 364 17.12 17.57 -3.99
C LEU A 364 17.79 17.60 -5.36
N ARG A 365 18.05 16.42 -5.90
CA ARG A 365 18.62 16.24 -7.23
C ARG A 365 17.61 15.49 -8.12
N PRO A 366 17.33 15.99 -9.34
CA PRO A 366 16.47 15.29 -10.31
C PRO A 366 16.92 13.84 -10.52
N LEU A 367 15.97 12.90 -10.54
CA LEU A 367 16.22 11.49 -10.83
C LEU A 367 15.38 11.04 -12.01
N ASN A 368 16.01 10.35 -12.96
CA ASN A 368 15.29 9.73 -14.06
C ASN A 368 14.59 8.44 -13.59
N TRP A 369 13.36 8.21 -14.04
CA TRP A 369 12.61 7.00 -13.71
C TRP A 369 13.29 5.70 -14.15
N GLY A 370 14.16 5.74 -15.17
CA GLY A 370 14.98 4.59 -15.54
C GLY A 370 16.01 4.18 -14.47
N GLU A 371 16.40 5.09 -13.60
CA GLU A 371 17.35 4.90 -12.51
C GLU A 371 16.65 4.81 -11.14
N ALA A 372 15.33 4.92 -11.14
CA ALA A 372 14.52 4.85 -9.93
C ALA A 372 14.71 3.50 -9.22
N PRO A 373 14.74 3.48 -7.88
CA PRO A 373 14.82 2.24 -7.12
C PRO A 373 13.77 1.21 -7.55
N HIS A 374 14.20 -0.04 -7.71
CA HIS A 374 13.36 -1.10 -8.29
C HIS A 374 12.06 -1.33 -7.50
N TYR A 375 12.03 -1.10 -6.18
CA TYR A 375 10.81 -1.26 -5.40
C TYR A 375 9.69 -0.27 -5.81
N LEU A 376 10.01 0.87 -6.42
CA LEU A 376 8.99 1.78 -6.95
C LEU A 376 8.18 1.12 -8.09
N SER A 377 8.73 0.09 -8.74
CA SER A 377 8.01 -0.73 -9.73
C SER A 377 6.98 -1.69 -9.13
N GLN A 378 7.03 -1.88 -7.81
CA GLN A 378 6.09 -2.73 -7.07
C GLN A 378 4.89 -1.94 -6.55
N MET A 379 4.89 -0.61 -6.68
CA MET A 379 3.74 0.21 -6.30
C MET A 379 2.54 -0.15 -7.16
N GLN A 380 1.36 -0.10 -6.55
CA GLN A 380 0.13 -0.43 -7.27
C GLN A 380 -0.05 0.56 -8.43
N PRO A 381 -0.34 0.07 -9.65
CA PRO A 381 -0.68 0.95 -10.74
C PRO A 381 -1.99 1.68 -10.43
N CYS A 382 -2.22 2.80 -11.11
CA CYS A 382 -3.52 3.45 -11.04
C CYS A 382 -4.63 2.49 -11.50
N SER A 383 -5.73 2.44 -10.76
CA SER A 383 -6.92 1.64 -11.06
C SER A 383 -7.69 2.15 -12.27
#